data_AF-A0A522BDT4-F1
#
_entry.id   AF-A0A522BDT4-F1
#
_cell.length_a   1.000
_cell.length_b   1.000
_cell.length_c   1.000
_cell.angle_alpha   90.00
_cell.angle_beta   90.00
_cell.angle_gamma   90.00
#
_symmetry.space_group_name_H-M   'P 1'
#
loop_
_entity.id
_entity.type
_entity.pdbx_description
1 polymer ?
#
loop_
_entity_poly.entity_id
_entity_poly.type
_entity_poly.pdbx_seq_one_letter_code
_entity_poly.pdbx_strand_id
1 'polypeptide(L)'
;MTIKTKVKTALIAGLFFLSLGGLILHYLIHPAAKADYGYVPFFVGLIGVVITPWLFISRKTLHAGYLINGFTVIIGTITMGHFALTRRPIWPDIAILWAKFSIGYVLFHLEVFGNLEAAPSLGWRTFRYPHFGYWIVHLAALSTVYTLGFLFWR
;
A
#
# COMPACT_ATOMS: atom_id res chain seq x y z
N MET A 1 15.57 22.71 10.93
CA MET A 1 14.98 21.36 10.72
C MET A 1 15.99 20.29 11.10
N THR A 2 15.59 19.30 11.89
CA THR A 2 16.44 18.13 12.19
C THR A 2 16.58 17.23 10.97
N ILE A 3 17.60 16.36 10.93
CA ILE A 3 17.78 15.34 9.87
C ILE A 3 16.53 14.46 9.78
N LYS A 4 15.99 14.01 10.92
CA LYS A 4 14.75 13.22 10.99
C LYS A 4 13.58 13.93 10.29
N THR A 5 13.40 15.23 10.53
CA THR A 5 12.33 16.01 9.88
C THR A 5 12.54 16.09 8.37
N LYS A 6 13.78 16.30 7.90
CA LYS A 6 14.09 16.32 6.45
C LYS A 6 13.79 14.98 5.78
N VAL A 7 14.22 13.88 6.40
CA VAL A 7 13.96 12.51 5.90
C VAL A 7 12.46 12.23 5.87
N LYS A 8 11.73 12.56 6.94
CA LYS A 8 10.27 12.42 6.96
C LYS A 8 9.61 13.18 5.82
N THR A 9 9.92 14.46 5.64
CA THR A 9 9.33 15.27 4.56
C THR A 9 9.65 14.69 3.19
N ALA A 10 10.88 14.22 2.97
CA ALA A 10 11.26 13.56 1.72
C ALA A 10 10.46 12.26 1.48
N LEU A 11 10.25 11.43 2.51
CA LEU A 11 9.44 10.22 2.42
C LEU A 11 7.96 10.52 2.16
N ILE A 12 7.37 11.56 2.77
CA ILE A 12 5.99 11.99 2.49
C ILE A 12 5.87 12.46 1.04
N ALA A 13 6.81 13.28 0.56
CA ALA A 13 6.84 13.73 -0.82
C ALA A 13 6.99 12.55 -1.79
N GLY A 14 7.91 11.61 -1.50
CA GLY A 14 8.07 10.39 -2.28
C GLY A 14 6.80 9.54 -2.32
N LEU A 15 6.10 9.40 -1.18
CA LEU A 15 4.82 8.71 -1.10
C LEU A 15 3.75 9.37 -1.97
N PHE A 16 3.68 10.71 -1.96
CA PHE A 16 2.78 11.49 -2.81
C PHE A 16 3.08 11.29 -4.29
N PHE A 17 4.32 11.53 -4.73
CA PHE A 17 4.70 11.43 -6.14
C PHE A 17 4.57 10.02 -6.68
N LEU A 18 4.94 9.00 -5.90
CA LEU A 18 4.81 7.61 -6.31
C LEU A 18 3.34 7.19 -6.40
N SER A 19 2.49 7.64 -5.48
CA SER A 19 1.04 7.41 -5.56
C SER A 19 0.42 8.11 -6.77
N LEU A 20 0.86 9.33 -7.06
CA LEU A 20 0.37 10.11 -8.20
C LEU A 20 0.79 9.46 -9.51
N GLY A 21 2.06 9.08 -9.63
CA GLY A 21 2.57 8.34 -10.79
C GLY A 21 1.85 7.01 -10.99
N GLY A 22 1.60 6.26 -9.92
CA GLY A 22 0.81 5.03 -9.98
C GLY A 22 -0.64 5.26 -10.44
N LEU A 23 -1.31 6.30 -9.94
CA LEU A 23 -2.67 6.65 -10.38
C LEU A 23 -2.70 7.06 -11.86
N ILE A 24 -1.73 7.87 -12.31
CA ILE A 24 -1.63 8.28 -13.72
C ILE A 24 -1.39 7.06 -14.61
N LEU A 25 -0.42 6.20 -14.24
CA LEU A 25 -0.14 4.97 -14.99
C LEU A 25 -1.38 4.07 -15.08
N HIS A 26 -2.06 3.86 -13.94
CA HIS A 26 -3.27 3.06 -13.90
C HIS A 26 -4.37 3.64 -14.80
N TYR A 27 -4.55 4.97 -14.79
CA TYR A 27 -5.56 5.64 -15.62
C TYR A 27 -5.24 5.56 -17.12
N LEU A 28 -3.95 5.57 -17.49
CA LEU A 28 -3.52 5.38 -18.88
C LEU A 28 -3.86 3.98 -19.40
N ILE A 29 -3.76 2.96 -18.54
CA ILE A 29 -4.06 1.57 -18.90
C ILE A 29 -5.56 1.28 -18.80
N HIS A 30 -6.21 1.80 -17.75
CA HIS A 30 -7.61 1.57 -17.41
C HIS A 30 -8.33 2.90 -17.12
N PRO A 31 -8.90 3.56 -18.16
CA PRO A 31 -9.67 4.77 -17.97
C PRO A 31 -10.90 4.51 -17.08
N ALA A 32 -11.11 5.35 -16.06
CA ALA A 32 -12.14 5.17 -15.03
C ALA A 32 -13.57 5.00 -15.56
N ALA A 33 -13.86 5.54 -16.75
CA ALA A 33 -15.20 5.56 -17.36
C ALA A 33 -15.44 4.48 -18.44
N LYS A 34 -14.47 3.59 -18.72
CA LYS A 34 -14.59 2.57 -19.78
C LYS A 34 -14.70 1.12 -19.27
N ALA A 35 -14.69 0.91 -17.96
CA ALA A 35 -14.81 -0.41 -17.36
C ALA A 35 -15.86 -0.38 -16.23
N ASP A 36 -16.67 -1.43 -16.11
CA ASP A 36 -17.79 -1.55 -15.15
C ASP A 36 -17.38 -1.34 -13.67
N TYR A 37 -16.07 -1.38 -13.38
CA TYR A 37 -15.49 -1.20 -12.04
C TYR A 37 -14.46 -0.06 -11.96
N GLY A 38 -14.31 0.78 -12.99
CA GLY A 38 -13.20 1.73 -13.15
C GLY A 38 -13.15 2.86 -12.09
N TYR A 39 -14.28 3.18 -11.46
CA TYR A 39 -14.33 4.21 -10.42
C TYR A 39 -13.69 3.77 -9.09
N VAL A 40 -13.74 2.48 -8.73
CA VAL A 40 -13.20 2.00 -7.45
C VAL A 40 -11.67 2.19 -7.39
N PRO A 41 -10.88 1.71 -8.38
CA PRO A 41 -9.44 1.98 -8.40
C PRO A 41 -9.09 3.46 -8.45
N PHE A 42 -9.90 4.28 -9.12
CA PHE A 42 -9.71 5.73 -9.18
C PHE A 42 -9.82 6.38 -7.80
N PHE A 43 -10.90 6.11 -7.05
CA PHE A 43 -11.08 6.65 -5.71
C PHE A 43 -10.06 6.11 -4.72
N VAL A 44 -9.72 4.81 -4.79
CA VAL A 44 -8.64 4.22 -3.98
C VAL A 44 -7.29 4.87 -4.29
N GLY A 45 -7.01 5.14 -5.56
CA GLY A 45 -5.82 5.90 -5.97
C GLY A 45 -5.81 7.31 -5.41
N LEU A 46 -6.94 8.02 -5.41
CA LEU A 46 -7.06 9.37 -4.84
C LEU A 46 -6.84 9.38 -3.32
N ILE A 47 -7.39 8.41 -2.58
CA ILE A 47 -7.07 8.16 -1.16
C ILE A 47 -5.56 7.95 -1.01
N GLY A 48 -4.97 7.21 -1.95
CA GLY A 48 -3.55 6.96 -2.00
C GLY A 48 -2.70 8.21 -2.19
N VAL A 49 -3.12 9.14 -3.04
CA VAL A 49 -2.41 10.38 -3.38
C VAL A 49 -2.57 11.45 -2.31
N VAL A 50 -3.78 11.64 -1.80
CA VAL A 50 -4.10 12.77 -0.92
C VAL A 50 -4.15 12.35 0.54
N ILE A 51 -5.01 11.39 0.86
CA ILE A 51 -5.31 11.02 2.25
C ILE A 51 -4.10 10.32 2.89
N THR A 52 -3.46 9.39 2.17
CA THR A 52 -2.36 8.60 2.76
C THR A 52 -1.18 9.49 3.17
N PRO A 53 -0.61 10.37 2.30
CA PRO A 53 0.44 11.29 2.71
C PRO A 53 0.01 12.25 3.83
N TRP A 54 -1.23 12.75 3.77
CA TRP A 54 -1.77 13.62 4.81
C TRP A 54 -1.81 12.95 6.19
N LEU A 55 -2.24 11.69 6.27
CA LEU A 55 -2.27 10.93 7.52
C LEU A 55 -0.87 10.70 8.11
N PHE A 56 0.18 10.68 7.28
CA PHE A 56 1.56 10.55 7.73
C PHE A 56 2.21 11.86 8.21
N ILE A 57 1.54 13.01 8.05
CA ILE A 57 2.02 14.30 8.57
C ILE A 57 2.01 14.29 10.12
N SER A 58 0.93 13.79 10.73
CA SER A 58 0.74 13.80 12.18
C SER A 58 0.97 12.43 12.82
N ARG A 59 1.61 12.42 13.99
CA ARG A 59 1.77 11.19 14.80
C ARG A 59 0.42 10.60 15.23
N LYS A 60 -0.61 11.44 15.41
CA LYS A 60 -1.96 11.00 15.83
C LYS A 60 -2.64 10.14 14.76
N THR A 61 -2.35 10.41 13.49
CA THR A 61 -2.97 9.75 12.33
C THR A 61 -2.05 8.73 11.66
N LEU A 62 -0.80 8.62 12.14
CA LEU A 62 0.24 7.76 11.58
C LEU A 62 -0.19 6.30 11.45
N HIS A 63 -0.83 5.76 12.50
CA HIS A 63 -1.32 4.39 12.51
C HIS A 63 -2.41 4.16 11.45
N ALA A 64 -3.34 5.10 11.30
CA ALA A 64 -4.37 5.05 10.27
C ALA A 64 -3.76 5.14 8.86
N GLY A 65 -2.79 6.05 8.65
CA GLY A 65 -2.05 6.17 7.40
C GLY A 65 -1.35 4.86 7.03
N TYR A 66 -0.72 4.22 8.00
CA TYR A 66 -0.05 2.93 7.80
C TYR A 66 -1.02 1.79 7.47
N LEU A 67 -2.16 1.71 8.18
CA LEU A 67 -3.20 0.74 7.90
C LEU A 67 -3.81 0.90 6.50
N ILE A 68 -4.20 2.12 6.14
CA ILE A 68 -4.75 2.45 4.83
C ILE A 68 -3.73 2.15 3.73
N ASN A 69 -2.47 2.54 3.92
CA ASN A 69 -1.40 2.28 2.95
C ASN A 69 -1.23 0.79 2.67
N GLY A 70 -1.16 -0.05 3.71
CA GLY A 70 -0.96 -1.47 3.53
C GLY A 70 -2.19 -2.23 3.01
N PHE A 71 -3.38 -1.95 3.52
CA PHE A 71 -4.59 -2.63 3.03
C PHE A 71 -4.94 -2.28 1.60
N THR A 72 -4.76 -1.02 1.18
CA THR A 72 -4.97 -0.64 -0.24
C THR A 72 -3.99 -1.35 -1.16
N VAL A 73 -2.74 -1.56 -0.73
CA VAL A 73 -1.73 -2.31 -1.48
C VAL A 73 -2.08 -3.80 -1.56
N ILE A 74 -2.55 -4.42 -0.47
CA ILE A 74 -2.98 -5.83 -0.49
C ILE A 74 -4.18 -6.02 -1.42
N ILE A 75 -5.23 -5.23 -1.27
CA ILE A 75 -6.44 -5.32 -2.10
C ILE A 75 -6.08 -5.07 -3.57
N GLY A 76 -5.27 -4.04 -3.84
CA GLY A 76 -4.78 -3.75 -5.18
C GLY A 76 -3.96 -4.90 -5.77
N THR A 77 -3.06 -5.51 -5.00
CA THR A 77 -2.23 -6.64 -5.44
C THR A 77 -3.07 -7.86 -5.78
N ILE A 78 -4.06 -8.21 -4.96
CA ILE A 78 -4.93 -9.38 -5.19
C ILE A 78 -5.76 -9.16 -6.46
N THR A 79 -6.44 -8.02 -6.56
CA THR A 79 -7.32 -7.71 -7.69
C THR A 79 -6.54 -7.53 -8.99
N MET A 80 -5.43 -6.79 -8.97
CA MET A 80 -4.57 -6.64 -10.15
C MET A 80 -3.82 -7.92 -10.50
N GLY A 81 -3.44 -8.75 -9.52
CA GLY A 81 -2.86 -10.06 -9.77
C GLY A 81 -3.82 -10.98 -10.52
N HIS A 82 -5.10 -10.98 -10.14
CA HIS A 82 -6.14 -11.70 -10.87
C HIS A 82 -6.28 -11.19 -12.32
N PHE A 83 -6.31 -9.87 -12.53
CA PHE A 83 -6.38 -9.29 -13.88
C PHE A 83 -5.11 -9.49 -14.71
N ALA A 84 -3.94 -9.54 -14.07
CA ALA A 84 -2.67 -9.79 -14.72
C ALA A 84 -2.62 -11.16 -15.37
N LEU A 85 -3.23 -12.16 -14.73
CA LEU A 85 -3.33 -13.53 -15.22
C LEU A 85 -4.41 -13.70 -16.30
N THR A 86 -5.49 -12.92 -16.25
CA THR A 86 -6.67 -13.12 -17.11
C THR A 86 -6.73 -12.21 -18.32
N ARG A 87 -6.12 -11.02 -18.27
CA ARG A 87 -6.24 -10.02 -19.35
C ARG A 87 -4.90 -9.55 -19.89
N ARG A 88 -4.10 -8.87 -19.07
CA ARG A 88 -2.81 -8.27 -19.49
C ARG A 88 -1.87 -8.12 -18.29
N PRO A 89 -0.56 -8.35 -18.46
CA PRO A 89 0.40 -8.18 -17.37
C PRO A 89 0.48 -6.71 -16.93
N ILE A 90 0.04 -6.43 -15.70
CA ILE A 90 0.13 -5.12 -15.03
C ILE A 90 1.13 -5.16 -13.85
N TRP A 91 2.19 -5.94 -14.03
CA TRP A 91 3.29 -6.08 -13.06
C TRP A 91 3.93 -4.74 -12.65
N PRO A 92 4.10 -3.75 -13.56
CA PRO A 92 4.60 -2.43 -13.16
C PRO A 92 3.72 -1.71 -12.13
N ASP A 93 2.39 -1.74 -12.29
CA ASP A 93 1.43 -1.15 -11.34
C ASP A 93 1.55 -1.79 -9.95
N ILE A 94 1.70 -3.12 -9.89
CA ILE A 94 1.90 -3.87 -8.65
C ILE A 94 3.24 -3.48 -8.01
N ALA A 95 4.32 -3.36 -8.79
CA ALA A 95 5.61 -2.93 -8.27
C ALA A 95 5.55 -1.51 -7.66
N ILE A 96 4.81 -0.59 -8.29
CA ILE A 96 4.60 0.77 -7.76
C ILE A 96 3.82 0.74 -6.43
N LEU A 97 2.78 -0.10 -6.31
CA LEU A 97 2.06 -0.29 -5.05
C LEU A 97 2.99 -0.73 -3.91
N TRP A 98 3.85 -1.72 -4.17
CA TRP A 98 4.78 -2.23 -3.15
C TRP A 98 5.91 -1.26 -2.81
N ALA A 99 6.39 -0.48 -3.80
CA ALA A 99 7.33 0.61 -3.54
C ALA A 99 6.70 1.69 -2.63
N LYS A 100 5.43 2.03 -2.89
CA LYS A 100 4.65 2.95 -2.04
C LYS A 100 4.45 2.39 -0.64
N PHE A 101 4.13 1.11 -0.52
CA PHE A 101 4.02 0.43 0.76
C PHE A 101 5.32 0.57 1.58
N SER A 102 6.45 0.32 0.93
CA SER A 102 7.78 0.36 1.55
C SER A 102 8.11 1.74 2.11
N ILE A 103 7.77 2.82 1.39
CA ILE A 103 7.92 4.19 1.89
C ILE A 103 7.08 4.41 3.16
N GLY A 104 5.80 4.01 3.15
CA GLY A 104 4.93 4.15 4.31
C GLY A 104 5.38 3.28 5.50
N TYR A 105 5.94 2.10 5.24
CA TYR A 105 6.56 1.23 6.25
C TYR A 105 7.74 1.91 6.93
N VAL A 106 8.68 2.45 6.15
CA VAL A 106 9.86 3.15 6.65
C VAL A 106 9.45 4.39 7.44
N LEU A 107 8.47 5.16 6.92
CA LEU A 107 8.01 6.37 7.59
C LEU A 107 7.33 6.05 8.93
N PHE A 108 6.50 5.00 8.98
CA PHE A 108 5.90 4.54 10.22
C PHE A 108 6.99 4.13 11.25
N HIS A 109 7.98 3.35 10.82
CA HIS A 109 9.05 2.90 11.71
C HIS A 109 9.93 4.06 12.21
N LEU A 110 10.27 5.00 11.33
CA LEU A 110 11.02 6.22 11.70
C LEU A 110 10.29 7.04 12.77
N GLU A 111 8.96 7.11 12.71
CA GLU A 111 8.18 7.87 13.68
C GLU A 111 7.92 7.12 14.98
N VAL A 112 7.59 5.83 14.93
CA VAL A 112 7.26 5.04 16.12
C VAL A 112 8.50 4.58 16.88
N PHE A 113 9.49 4.01 16.18
CA PHE A 113 10.65 3.38 16.82
C PHE A 113 11.89 4.28 16.87
N GLY A 114 11.94 5.33 16.04
CA GLY A 114 13.05 6.29 16.04
C GLY A 114 14.35 5.79 15.42
N ASN A 115 14.54 4.46 15.30
CA ASN A 115 15.66 3.81 14.61
C ASN A 115 15.15 2.74 13.63
N LEU A 116 15.74 2.70 12.44
CA LEU A 116 15.46 1.66 11.42
C LEU A 116 16.10 0.30 11.78
N GLU A 117 17.04 0.29 12.71
CA GLU A 117 17.81 -0.88 13.14
C GLU A 117 17.18 -1.66 14.31
N ALA A 118 16.04 -1.20 14.83
CA ALA A 118 15.27 -1.97 15.80
C ALA A 118 14.62 -3.16 15.09
N ALA A 119 15.44 -4.16 14.76
CA ALA A 119 14.99 -5.41 14.18
C ALA A 119 13.96 -6.02 15.13
N PRO A 120 12.82 -6.49 14.62
CA PRO A 120 11.85 -7.19 15.47
C PRO A 120 12.55 -8.38 16.13
N SER A 121 12.24 -8.59 17.41
CA SER A 121 12.68 -9.78 18.14
C SER A 121 12.34 -11.04 17.32
N LEU A 122 13.31 -11.94 17.15
CA LEU A 122 13.12 -13.21 16.44
C LEU A 122 11.86 -13.95 16.95
N GLY A 123 11.10 -14.58 16.03
CA GLY A 123 9.95 -15.43 16.36
C GLY A 123 8.57 -14.80 16.07
N TRP A 124 7.52 -15.31 16.72
CA TRP A 124 6.10 -14.98 16.43
C TRP A 124 5.75 -13.47 16.45
N ARG A 125 6.54 -12.66 17.15
CA ARG A 125 6.32 -11.21 17.24
C ARG A 125 6.50 -10.50 15.89
N THR A 126 7.26 -11.05 14.94
CA THR A 126 7.43 -10.49 13.59
C THR A 126 6.14 -10.53 12.76
N PHE A 127 5.19 -11.40 13.12
CA PHE A 127 3.88 -11.53 12.45
C PHE A 127 2.79 -10.63 13.06
N ARG A 128 3.11 -9.83 14.08
CA ARG A 128 2.18 -8.90 14.70
C ARG A 128 2.35 -7.48 14.18
N TYR A 129 1.29 -6.70 14.27
CA TYR A 129 1.35 -5.27 14.00
C TYR A 129 2.43 -4.61 14.88
N PRO A 130 3.28 -3.73 14.34
CA PRO A 130 3.28 -3.14 13.00
C PRO A 130 4.33 -3.74 12.04
N HIS A 131 4.82 -4.96 12.29
CA HIS A 131 5.94 -5.53 11.54
C HIS A 131 5.54 -6.06 10.15
N PHE A 132 6.54 -6.29 9.29
CA PHE A 132 6.30 -6.76 7.92
C PHE A 132 5.52 -8.08 7.85
N GLY A 133 5.75 -9.01 8.80
CA GLY A 133 5.05 -10.30 8.83
C GLY A 133 3.53 -10.16 9.01
N TYR A 134 3.06 -9.13 9.71
CA TYR A 134 1.62 -8.82 9.79
C TYR A 134 0.99 -8.67 8.40
N TRP A 135 1.68 -7.98 7.50
CA TRP A 135 1.20 -7.73 6.14
C TRP A 135 1.22 -8.97 5.27
N ILE A 136 2.24 -9.84 5.44
CA ILE A 136 2.30 -11.12 4.73
C ILE A 136 1.16 -12.04 5.16
N VAL A 137 0.84 -12.11 6.47
CA VAL A 137 -0.30 -12.89 6.95
C VAL A 137 -1.61 -12.37 6.35
N HIS A 138 -1.82 -11.06 6.33
CA HIS A 138 -3.05 -10.48 5.76
C HIS A 138 -3.13 -10.64 4.25
N LEU A 139 -2.01 -10.51 3.54
CA LEU A 139 -1.95 -10.79 2.10
C LEU A 139 -2.35 -12.24 1.83
N ALA A 140 -1.77 -13.21 2.53
CA ALA A 140 -2.08 -14.63 2.36
C ALA A 140 -3.54 -14.95 2.72
N ALA A 141 -4.03 -14.44 3.85
CA ALA A 141 -5.39 -14.67 4.31
C ALA A 141 -6.43 -14.07 3.35
N LEU A 142 -6.27 -12.80 2.96
CA LEU A 142 -7.20 -12.14 2.04
C LEU A 142 -7.13 -12.73 0.63
N SER A 143 -5.94 -13.14 0.16
CA SER A 143 -5.81 -13.85 -1.11
C SER A 143 -6.58 -15.17 -1.06
N THR A 144 -6.47 -15.93 0.04
CA THR A 144 -7.19 -17.19 0.23
C THR A 144 -8.70 -16.97 0.21
N VAL A 145 -9.20 -16.01 0.99
CA VAL A 145 -10.64 -15.69 1.03
C VAL A 145 -11.15 -15.28 -0.36
N TYR A 146 -10.40 -14.41 -1.06
CA TYR A 146 -10.75 -13.98 -2.41
C TYR A 146 -10.79 -15.15 -3.40
N THR A 147 -9.77 -16.02 -3.39
CA THR A 147 -9.70 -17.19 -4.27
C THR A 147 -10.81 -18.20 -3.98
N LEU A 148 -11.09 -18.50 -2.70
CA LEU A 148 -12.19 -19.38 -2.34
C LEU A 148 -13.54 -18.79 -2.78
N GLY A 149 -13.75 -17.49 -2.56
CA GLY A 149 -14.94 -16.80 -3.05
C GLY A 149 -15.11 -16.91 -4.57
N PHE A 150 -14.03 -16.73 -5.33
CA PHE A 150 -14.03 -16.91 -6.78
C PHE A 150 -14.30 -18.36 -7.22
N LEU A 151 -13.84 -19.36 -6.46
CA LEU A 151 -14.06 -20.78 -6.79
C LEU A 151 -15.47 -21.27 -6.44
N PHE A 152 -16.02 -20.84 -5.31
CA PHE A 152 -17.33 -21.30 -4.81
C PHE A 152 -18.52 -20.49 -5.32
N TRP A 153 -18.32 -19.23 -5.69
CA TRP A 153 -19.37 -18.35 -6.22
C TRP A 153 -19.28 -18.19 -7.75
N ARG A 154 -18.68 -19.18 -8.43
CA ARG A 154 -18.86 -19.37 -9.87
C ARG A 154 -20.16 -20.10 -10.14
#